data_AF-A0A1F8XVM2-F1
#
_entry.id   AF-A0A1F8XVM2-F1
#
_cell.length_a   1.000
_cell.length_b   1.000
_cell.length_c   1.000
_cell.angle_alpha   90.00
_cell.angle_beta   90.00
_cell.angle_gamma   90.00
#
_symmetry.space_group_name_H-M   'P 1'
#
loop_
_entity.id
_entity.type
_entity.pdbx_description
1 polymer ?
#
loop_
_entity_poly.entity_id
_entity_poly.type
_entity_poly.pdbx_seq_one_letter_code
_entity_poly.pdbx_strand_id
1 'polypeptide(L)'
;MKLKLVVGQPRNFDAGDKTNVIIGTVVEGLEGSRSFDFDPLVRALKEDKRNEQITEHWFVVKSASPVPFEGATAFTSILLMPRYRTKKPPLEIIKAGETIVCNGMWRQDGGEWDTASIQAAQEGTLDVQGVIVTNVTFME
;
A
#
# COMPACT_ATOMS: atom_id res chain seq x y z
N MET A 1 2.36 -13.54 -5.91
CA MET A 1 1.48 -13.90 -4.76
C MET A 1 0.10 -13.25 -4.92
N LYS A 2 -1.00 -14.02 -4.83
CA LYS A 2 -2.37 -13.50 -5.06
C LYS A 2 -3.08 -13.15 -3.75
N LEU A 3 -3.66 -11.95 -3.69
CA LEU A 3 -4.27 -11.36 -2.51
C LEU A 3 -5.68 -10.86 -2.81
N LYS A 4 -6.56 -10.99 -1.83
CA LYS A 4 -7.82 -10.23 -1.75
C LYS A 4 -7.63 -9.03 -0.82
N LEU A 5 -7.92 -7.83 -1.29
CA LEU A 5 -7.79 -6.56 -0.56
C LEU A 5 -9.16 -5.91 -0.41
N VAL A 6 -9.44 -5.33 0.77
CA VAL A 6 -10.69 -4.60 1.03
C VAL A 6 -10.36 -3.12 1.29
N VAL A 7 -10.86 -2.24 0.43
CA VAL A 7 -10.69 -0.79 0.51
C VAL A 7 -11.77 -0.22 1.43
N GLY A 8 -11.39 0.22 2.64
CA GLY A 8 -12.37 0.60 3.66
C GLY A 8 -13.05 1.94 3.40
N GLN A 9 -12.29 2.94 2.96
CA GLN A 9 -12.79 4.28 2.62
C GLN A 9 -12.10 4.79 1.36
N PRO A 10 -12.60 4.39 0.18
CA PRO A 10 -12.05 4.87 -1.06
C PRO A 10 -12.53 6.29 -1.39
N ARG A 11 -11.63 7.17 -1.84
CA ARG A 11 -11.98 8.40 -2.56
C ARG A 11 -11.63 8.23 -4.03
N ASN A 12 -12.59 8.29 -4.94
CA ASN A 12 -12.36 8.08 -6.39
C ASN A 12 -11.80 6.69 -6.74
N PHE A 13 -12.22 5.67 -5.97
CA PHE A 13 -11.96 4.27 -6.29
C PHE A 13 -13.25 3.63 -6.80
N ASP A 14 -13.13 2.87 -7.87
CA ASP A 14 -14.15 1.92 -8.29
C ASP A 14 -13.41 0.68 -8.79
N ALA A 15 -13.75 -0.49 -8.26
CA ALA A 15 -13.25 -1.77 -8.77
C ALA A 15 -14.00 -2.23 -10.03
N GLY A 16 -14.96 -1.45 -10.52
CA GLY A 16 -15.75 -1.74 -11.71
C GLY A 16 -16.98 -2.61 -11.45
N ASP A 17 -17.05 -3.25 -10.29
CA ASP A 17 -18.14 -4.12 -9.85
C ASP A 17 -18.95 -3.53 -8.68
N LYS A 18 -18.76 -2.23 -8.40
CA LYS A 18 -19.32 -1.50 -7.24
C LYS A 18 -18.89 -2.05 -5.88
N THR A 19 -17.89 -2.92 -5.85
CA THR A 19 -17.27 -3.35 -4.60
C THR A 19 -16.05 -2.50 -4.30
N ASN A 20 -15.68 -2.50 -3.02
CA ASN A 20 -14.40 -1.99 -2.58
C ASN A 20 -13.37 -3.12 -2.46
N VAL A 21 -13.48 -4.16 -3.27
CA VAL A 21 -12.63 -5.35 -3.16
C VAL A 21 -11.76 -5.46 -4.40
N ILE A 22 -10.47 -5.69 -4.18
CA ILE A 22 -9.52 -5.95 -5.27
C ILE A 22 -8.95 -7.32 -5.08
N ILE A 23 -9.07 -8.14 -6.12
CA ILE A 23 -8.34 -9.40 -6.22
C ILE A 23 -7.16 -9.14 -7.14
N GLY A 24 -5.96 -9.21 -6.59
CA GLY A 24 -4.76 -8.82 -7.31
C GLY A 24 -3.55 -9.68 -6.98
N THR A 25 -2.51 -9.52 -7.78
CA THR A 25 -1.23 -10.19 -7.62
C THR A 25 -0.18 -9.16 -7.18
N VAL A 26 0.60 -9.50 -6.16
CA VAL A 26 1.79 -8.73 -5.79
C VAL A 26 2.74 -8.68 -6.97
N VAL A 27 3.18 -7.47 -7.33
CA VAL A 27 4.13 -7.25 -8.41
C VAL A 27 5.54 -7.45 -7.87
N GLU A 28 6.24 -8.46 -8.40
CA GLU A 28 7.60 -8.79 -7.97
C GLU A 28 8.58 -7.64 -8.29
N GLY A 29 9.41 -7.28 -7.32
CA GLY A 29 10.40 -6.20 -7.44
C GLY A 29 9.85 -4.81 -7.13
N LEU A 30 8.55 -4.70 -6.80
CA LEU A 30 7.92 -3.44 -6.36
C LEU A 30 7.51 -3.46 -4.87
N GLU A 31 8.07 -4.41 -4.11
CA GLU A 31 8.13 -4.40 -2.66
C GLU A 31 9.47 -3.84 -2.14
N GLY A 32 9.45 -3.23 -0.96
CA GLY A 32 10.69 -2.71 -0.39
C GLY A 32 10.55 -2.15 1.01
N SER A 33 11.69 -1.68 1.51
CA SER A 33 11.80 -1.01 2.78
C SER A 33 12.89 0.04 2.77
N ARG A 34 12.72 1.09 3.56
CA ARG A 34 13.77 2.07 3.85
C ARG A 34 13.83 2.34 5.34
N SER A 35 15.03 2.47 5.87
CA SER A 35 15.27 2.80 7.27
C SER A 35 15.93 4.16 7.37
N PHE A 36 15.43 5.00 8.28
CA PHE A 36 15.96 6.33 8.53
C PHE A 36 15.87 6.69 10.02
N ASP A 37 16.71 7.62 10.44
CA ASP A 37 16.74 8.06 11.82
C ASP A 37 15.51 8.92 12.13
N PHE A 38 14.97 8.74 13.34
CA PHE A 38 13.87 9.55 13.83
C PHE A 38 14.27 11.03 13.86
N ASP A 39 13.44 11.92 13.31
CA ASP A 39 13.69 13.36 13.31
C ASP A 39 14.02 13.85 14.74
N PRO A 40 15.21 14.45 14.96
CA PRO A 40 15.62 14.96 16.26
C PRO A 40 14.64 15.94 16.90
N LEU A 41 13.90 16.75 16.13
CA LEU A 41 12.93 17.72 16.63
C LEU A 41 11.69 17.01 17.20
N VAL A 42 11.18 15.99 16.50
CA VAL A 42 10.04 15.19 16.98
C VAL A 42 10.45 14.34 18.18
N ARG A 43 11.71 13.89 18.21
CA ARG A 43 12.32 13.17 19.33
C ARG A 43 12.35 14.00 20.61
N ALA A 44 12.75 15.27 20.50
CA ALA A 44 12.75 16.22 21.62
C ALA A 44 11.34 16.49 22.16
N LEU A 45 10.32 16.54 21.28
CA LEU A 45 8.92 16.77 21.66
C LEU A 45 8.26 15.58 22.37
N LYS A 46 8.75 14.34 22.17
CA LYS A 46 8.18 13.12 22.78
C LYS A 46 8.93 12.61 24.02
N GLU A 47 9.99 13.31 24.46
CA GLU A 47 10.91 12.87 25.53
C GLU A 47 11.46 11.44 25.35
N ASP A 48 11.44 10.90 24.12
CA ASP A 48 11.85 9.51 23.87
C ASP A 48 13.35 9.44 23.51
N LYS A 49 14.13 8.91 24.46
CA LYS A 49 15.60 8.82 24.35
C LYS A 49 16.09 7.63 23.53
N ARG A 50 15.20 6.76 23.03
CA ARG A 50 15.62 5.57 22.24
C ARG A 50 16.01 5.97 20.82
N ASN A 51 17.14 5.43 20.32
CA ASN A 51 17.50 5.52 18.90
C ASN A 51 16.54 4.59 18.14
N GLU A 52 15.29 5.01 17.93
CA GLU A 52 14.36 4.26 17.11
C GLU A 52 14.63 4.59 15.65
N GLN A 53 15.31 3.69 14.96
CA GLN A 53 15.33 3.68 13.49
C GLN A 53 13.90 3.43 13.02
N ILE A 54 13.36 4.31 12.17
CA ILE A 54 12.07 4.09 11.52
C ILE A 54 12.33 3.24 10.30
N THR A 55 11.63 2.11 10.20
CA THR A 55 11.54 1.37 8.94
C THR A 55 10.17 1.58 8.33
N GLU A 56 10.16 2.12 7.12
CA GLU A 56 8.98 2.16 6.26
C GLU A 56 9.05 1.00 5.29
N HIS A 57 7.90 0.37 5.05
CA HIS A 57 7.77 -0.74 4.12
C HIS A 57 6.71 -0.42 3.06
N TRP A 58 6.79 -1.05 1.90
CA TRP A 58 5.76 -0.95 0.87
C TRP A 58 5.71 -2.21 0.01
N PHE A 59 4.61 -2.36 -0.72
CA PHE A 59 4.47 -3.33 -1.80
C PHE A 59 3.39 -2.89 -2.77
N VAL A 60 3.46 -3.38 -4.01
CA VAL A 60 2.47 -3.09 -5.06
C VAL A 60 1.63 -4.32 -5.36
N VAL A 61 0.34 -4.12 -5.57
CA VAL A 61 -0.60 -5.15 -6.04
C VAL A 61 -1.27 -4.68 -7.32
N LYS A 62 -1.35 -5.55 -8.33
CA LYS A 62 -2.06 -5.29 -9.59
C LYS A 62 -3.31 -6.17 -9.68
N SER A 63 -4.46 -5.59 -10.00
CA SER A 63 -5.71 -6.30 -10.24
C SER A 63 -5.51 -7.38 -11.30
N ALA A 64 -6.07 -8.57 -11.06
CA ALA A 64 -6.06 -9.67 -12.02
C ALA A 64 -7.10 -9.46 -13.14
N SER A 65 -8.09 -8.60 -12.92
CA SER A 65 -9.20 -8.35 -13.85
C SER A 65 -9.20 -6.90 -14.34
N PRO A 66 -9.51 -6.64 -15.62
CA PRO A 66 -9.77 -5.30 -16.11
C PRO A 66 -10.98 -4.69 -15.40
N VAL A 67 -10.90 -3.40 -15.12
CA VAL A 67 -11.96 -2.57 -14.54
C VAL A 67 -12.35 -1.48 -15.56
N PRO A 68 -13.64 -1.15 -15.71
CA PRO A 68 -14.06 -0.01 -16.49
C PRO A 68 -13.55 1.30 -15.86
N PHE A 69 -12.89 2.13 -16.66
CA PHE A 69 -12.38 3.43 -16.25
C PHE A 69 -12.60 4.46 -17.36
N GLU A 70 -13.37 5.52 -17.07
CA GLU A 70 -13.65 6.63 -18.00
C GLU A 70 -14.07 6.20 -19.42
N GLY A 71 -14.81 5.09 -19.54
CA GLY A 71 -15.27 4.55 -20.83
C GLY A 71 -14.29 3.61 -21.55
N ALA A 72 -13.12 3.35 -20.97
CA ALA A 72 -12.15 2.34 -21.42
C ALA A 72 -12.04 1.17 -20.44
N THR A 73 -11.36 0.09 -20.83
CA THR A 73 -10.96 -1.01 -19.92
C THR A 73 -9.51 -0.82 -19.51
N ALA A 74 -9.25 -0.80 -18.21
CA ALA A 74 -7.91 -0.65 -17.66
C ALA A 74 -7.69 -1.58 -16.46
N PHE A 75 -6.48 -1.65 -15.91
CA PHE A 75 -6.21 -2.47 -14.71
C PHE A 75 -5.96 -1.54 -13.53
N THR A 76 -6.43 -1.88 -12.34
CA THR A 76 -5.99 -1.13 -11.15
C THR A 76 -4.65 -1.67 -10.67
N SER A 77 -3.65 -0.82 -10.47
CA SER A 77 -2.48 -1.12 -9.63
C SER A 77 -2.53 -0.29 -8.35
N ILE A 78 -2.08 -0.83 -7.22
CA ILE A 78 -2.09 -0.16 -5.92
C ILE A 78 -0.74 -0.26 -5.26
N LEU A 79 -0.19 0.87 -4.84
CA LEU A 79 0.88 0.95 -3.86
C LEU A 79 0.29 0.94 -2.45
N LEU A 80 0.74 -0.01 -1.64
CA LEU A 80 0.31 -0.22 -0.26
C LEU A 80 1.45 0.15 0.70
N MET A 81 1.19 1.11 1.56
CA MET A 81 2.11 1.54 2.62
C MET A 81 1.47 1.37 3.99
N PRO A 82 2.04 0.57 4.92
CA PRO A 82 1.51 0.42 6.26
C PRO A 82 1.29 1.75 6.96
N ARG A 83 0.12 1.93 7.58
CA ARG A 83 -0.18 3.11 8.41
C ARG A 83 0.61 3.13 9.71
N TYR A 84 1.03 1.96 10.18
CA TYR A 84 1.75 1.80 11.43
C TYR A 84 3.13 1.23 11.14
N ARG A 85 4.08 1.56 12.02
CA ARG A 85 5.43 0.98 11.95
C ARG A 85 5.34 -0.53 12.11
N THR A 86 5.98 -1.24 11.20
CA THR A 86 6.07 -2.69 11.22
C THR A 86 7.51 -3.11 11.44
N LYS A 87 7.71 -4.16 12.24
CA LYS A 87 9.05 -4.73 12.48
C LYS A 87 9.47 -5.72 11.39
N LYS A 88 8.52 -6.11 10.55
CA LYS A 88 8.67 -7.10 9.49
C LYS A 88 8.03 -6.55 8.21
N PRO A 89 8.51 -6.99 7.03
CA PRO A 89 7.86 -6.68 5.77
C PRO A 89 6.36 -7.03 5.79
N PRO A 90 5.49 -6.20 5.20
CA PRO A 90 4.05 -6.41 5.14
C PRO A 90 3.66 -7.77 4.60
N LEU A 91 4.37 -8.24 3.58
CA LEU A 91 4.12 -9.54 2.96
C LEU A 91 4.39 -10.72 3.91
N GLU A 92 5.33 -10.57 4.85
CA GLU A 92 5.59 -11.59 5.88
C GLU A 92 4.51 -11.60 6.96
N ILE A 93 4.06 -10.41 7.39
CA ILE A 93 2.96 -10.23 8.35
C ILE A 93 1.69 -10.87 7.77
N ILE A 94 1.40 -10.57 6.51
CA ILE A 94 0.29 -11.14 5.76
C ILE A 94 0.40 -12.68 5.69
N LYS A 95 1.59 -13.23 5.38
CA LYS A 95 1.85 -14.68 5.38
C LYS A 95 1.64 -15.35 6.73
N ALA A 96 1.82 -14.62 7.83
CA ALA A 96 1.52 -15.11 9.18
C ALA A 96 0.01 -15.08 9.52
N GLY A 97 -0.84 -14.60 8.62
CA GLY A 97 -2.29 -14.46 8.84
C GLY A 97 -2.68 -13.20 9.63
N GLU A 98 -1.75 -12.26 9.81
CA GLU A 98 -2.00 -11.02 10.52
C GLU A 98 -2.58 -9.94 9.59
N THR A 99 -3.54 -9.16 10.10
CA THR A 99 -4.11 -8.02 9.38
C THR A 99 -3.18 -6.82 9.44
N ILE A 100 -2.97 -6.17 8.30
CA ILE A 100 -2.27 -4.87 8.22
C ILE A 100 -3.22 -3.80 7.64
N VAL A 101 -3.06 -2.57 8.13
CA VAL A 101 -3.80 -1.41 7.60
C VAL A 101 -2.81 -0.58 6.80
N CYS A 102 -3.15 -0.29 5.55
CA CYS A 102 -2.29 0.44 4.63
C CYS A 102 -3.00 1.71 4.13
N ASN A 103 -2.20 2.75 3.90
CA ASN A 103 -2.56 3.78 2.94
C ASN A 103 -2.45 3.16 1.55
N GLY A 104 -3.47 3.40 0.72
CA GLY A 104 -3.55 2.91 -0.65
C GLY A 104 -3.52 4.07 -1.63
N MET A 105 -2.67 3.93 -2.63
CA MET A 105 -2.56 4.84 -3.76
C MET A 105 -2.68 3.98 -5.02
N TRP A 106 -3.57 4.32 -5.94
CA TRP A 106 -3.87 3.49 -7.10
C TRP A 106 -3.77 4.22 -8.43
N ARG A 107 -3.40 3.46 -9.45
CA ARG A 107 -3.47 3.86 -10.85
C ARG A 107 -4.54 3.05 -11.54
N GLN A 108 -5.53 3.73 -12.11
CA GLN A 108 -6.58 3.08 -12.88
C GLN A 108 -6.10 2.68 -14.28
N ASP A 109 -5.04 3.31 -14.80
CA ASP A 109 -4.43 2.96 -16.08
C ASP A 109 -3.60 1.66 -16.05
N GLY A 110 -3.36 1.10 -14.86
CA GLY A 110 -2.60 -0.14 -14.67
C GLY A 110 -1.11 0.01 -14.95
N GLY A 111 -0.65 1.26 -15.08
CA GLY A 111 0.73 1.62 -15.29
C GLY A 111 1.61 1.20 -14.12
N GLU A 112 2.90 1.11 -14.42
CA GLU A 112 3.91 0.73 -13.44
C GLU A 112 4.14 1.86 -12.43
N TRP A 113 4.61 1.49 -11.24
CA TRP A 113 5.08 2.45 -10.25
C TRP A 113 6.58 2.65 -10.47
N ASP A 114 6.99 3.89 -10.68
CA ASP A 114 8.41 4.24 -10.75
C ASP A 114 8.94 4.68 -9.37
N THR A 115 10.27 4.79 -9.27
CA THR A 115 10.94 5.20 -8.03
C THR A 115 10.46 6.57 -7.54
N ALA A 116 10.19 7.50 -8.46
CA ALA A 116 9.73 8.84 -8.14
C ALA A 116 8.32 8.82 -7.50
N SER A 117 7.41 8.01 -8.02
CA SER A 117 6.06 7.85 -7.47
C SER A 117 6.08 7.20 -6.09
N ILE A 118 6.96 6.20 -5.89
CA ILE A 118 7.17 5.57 -4.58
C ILE A 118 7.74 6.58 -3.58
N GLN A 119 8.70 7.39 -4.00
CA GLN A 119 9.28 8.44 -3.15
C GLN A 119 8.25 9.51 -2.79
N ALA A 120 7.43 9.96 -3.75
CA ALA A 120 6.37 10.92 -3.49
C ALA A 120 5.32 10.38 -2.50
N ALA A 121 4.96 9.10 -2.65
CA ALA A 121 4.10 8.40 -1.70
C ALA A 121 4.69 8.36 -0.28
N GLN A 122 5.99 8.10 -0.17
CA GLN A 122 6.71 8.08 1.09
C GLN A 122 6.82 9.45 1.76
N GLU A 123 6.98 10.51 0.97
CA GLU A 123 7.03 11.90 1.46
C GLU A 123 5.63 12.46 1.79
N GLY A 124 4.57 11.69 1.52
CA GLY A 124 3.20 12.13 1.69
C GLY A 124 2.80 13.23 0.69
N THR A 125 3.57 13.39 -0.39
CA THR A 125 3.30 14.35 -1.47
C THR A 125 2.43 13.73 -2.56
N LEU A 126 2.31 12.40 -2.59
CA LEU A 126 1.29 11.71 -3.35
C LEU A 126 0.02 11.58 -2.51
N ASP A 127 -1.12 12.03 -3.06
CA ASP A 127 -2.39 11.98 -2.35
C ASP A 127 -2.76 10.55 -1.98
N VAL A 128 -3.03 10.32 -0.69
CA VAL A 128 -3.63 9.07 -0.22
C VAL A 128 -5.06 9.03 -0.71
N GLN A 129 -5.32 8.16 -1.68
CA GLN A 129 -6.63 8.07 -2.30
C GLN A 129 -7.60 7.22 -1.47
N GLY A 130 -7.09 6.31 -0.62
CA GLY A 130 -7.94 5.57 0.32
C GLY A 130 -7.20 4.83 1.42
N VAL A 131 -7.96 4.36 2.40
CA VAL A 131 -7.46 3.45 3.44
C VAL A 131 -7.83 2.02 3.05
N ILE A 132 -6.82 1.16 2.94
CA ILE A 132 -6.99 -0.26 2.61
C ILE A 132 -6.78 -1.05 3.88
N VAL A 133 -7.83 -1.74 4.31
CA VAL A 133 -7.75 -2.73 5.38
C VAL A 133 -7.46 -4.05 4.69
N THR A 134 -6.22 -4.51 4.77
CA THR A 134 -5.87 -5.76 4.10
C THR A 134 -6.31 -6.92 4.99
N ASN A 135 -7.59 -7.29 4.93
CA ASN A 135 -8.00 -8.64 5.27
C ASN A 135 -7.54 -9.54 4.13
N VAL A 136 -6.27 -9.92 4.19
CA VAL A 136 -5.64 -10.68 3.13
C VAL A 136 -6.01 -12.14 3.28
N THR A 137 -6.82 -12.63 2.35
CA THR A 137 -6.97 -14.06 2.15
C THR A 137 -6.03 -14.48 1.04
N PHE A 138 -5.16 -15.45 1.33
CA PHE A 138 -4.44 -16.15 0.28
C PHE A 138 -5.44 -16.82 -0.64
N MET A 139 -5.32 -16.56 -1.93
CA MET A 139 -6.05 -17.31 -2.94
C MET A 139 -5.08 -18.35 -3.50
N GLU A 140 -5.47 -19.62 -3.40
CA GLU A 140 -4.82 -20.72 -4.12
C GLU A 140 -4.87 -20.52 -5.64
#